data_AF-A0A7C0XZM9-F1
#
_entry.id   AF-A0A7C0XZM9-F1
#
_cell.length_a   1.000
_cell.length_b   1.000
_cell.length_c   1.000
_cell.angle_alpha   90.00
_cell.angle_beta   90.00
_cell.angle_gamma   90.00
#
_symmetry.space_group_name_H-M   'P 1'
#
loop_
_entity.id
_entity.type
_entity.pdbx_description
1 polymer ?
#
loop_
_entity_poly.entity_id
_entity_poly.type
_entity_poly.pdbx_seq_one_letter_code
_entity_poly.pdbx_strand_id
1 'polypeptide(L)'
;LSPAGAESWSLRESNLPLRIFPNEVKTVIISAKGLGSGPYKVKIATKGGGYVVTSVNIEGAAIDDYIGPITPAFTTGSPLEPIEGWHGTYYDISGLPETVPPIEEIESLPPDYIIADRVDEEIDFTDDGYGGQPWNLPRTDRFAAIWEASVYVKYGGTYIFEILVDDGIAIDIGGSRVFTSWKLQAPTRYYVNVELTSGFHTVKIYYFENYGIARISVKINYRTYTYESIVGKYYETNGEGASPDINKIINGQYPLILEKEEEFIDYTDNPNYGGYPWPISDTDTFAVYWVIDVYIDLPGTYAVRTYNDDGVVVWVDGEEVIYDWYLHGPKWNEAQVYLSRGYHTIEIVYYENLGIARMYFELILVKSELSLTWVANVYDLSGWTDWSSSGLQQLLNALLNNEVPNVGTYQVSNIYFSDTPGIPGDQWFFVGDGGFESTDNFGVVFTTSITVNDYSYLEVSAYSDDGVRVFVNDQAVLDDWSLHPPRKSYGGIFLSPGQYVIKVAYFEHYINAVLHINIVIRPSRPVTPYPVAESNAIIIEIKDPSEYPPQFYVTVIDDRGNVVGQVAATNLMTEIKVPVHRELPFNGAIAIWVPKKS
;
A
#
# COMPACT_ATOMS: atom_id res chain seq x y z
N LEU A 1 -13.71 7.46 -34.44
CA LEU A 1 -14.70 6.66 -33.69
C LEU A 1 -15.85 6.33 -34.63
N SER A 2 -16.36 5.10 -34.65
CA SER A 2 -17.60 4.73 -35.37
C SER A 2 -18.50 3.86 -34.50
N PRO A 3 -19.85 3.89 -34.66
CA PRO A 3 -20.74 2.98 -33.97
C PRO A 3 -20.33 1.53 -34.28
N ALA A 4 -20.36 0.65 -33.27
CA ALA A 4 -20.01 -0.75 -33.46
C ALA A 4 -20.96 -1.40 -34.48
N GLY A 5 -20.49 -1.57 -35.72
CA GLY A 5 -21.27 -2.20 -36.80
C GLY A 5 -21.05 -1.68 -38.22
N ALA A 6 -20.37 -0.54 -38.43
CA ALA A 6 -20.10 -0.03 -39.78
C ALA A 6 -18.61 -0.17 -40.16
N GLU A 7 -18.27 -1.05 -41.10
CA GLU A 7 -16.95 -1.06 -41.75
C GLU A 7 -17.04 -0.37 -43.12
N SER A 8 -16.12 0.56 -43.45
CA SER A 8 -15.28 0.44 -44.66
C SER A 8 -14.15 1.49 -44.83
N TRP A 9 -12.96 0.98 -45.25
CA TRP A 9 -11.79 1.54 -46.00
C TRP A 9 -10.80 2.61 -45.43
N SER A 10 -9.73 2.86 -46.22
CA SER A 10 -8.28 3.00 -45.88
C SER A 10 -7.63 4.30 -46.41
N LEU A 11 -6.47 4.79 -45.89
CA LEU A 11 -5.55 5.69 -46.64
C LEU A 11 -4.12 5.93 -46.05
N ARG A 12 -3.28 6.53 -46.91
CA ARG A 12 -1.80 6.57 -47.08
C ARG A 12 -0.96 7.47 -46.13
N GLU A 13 0.33 7.11 -46.02
CA GLU A 13 1.43 7.80 -45.31
C GLU A 13 1.77 9.21 -45.83
N SER A 14 2.13 10.12 -44.91
CA SER A 14 2.79 11.40 -45.19
C SER A 14 4.05 11.59 -44.33
N ASN A 15 5.18 11.85 -44.98
CA ASN A 15 6.51 12.04 -44.41
C ASN A 15 6.69 13.39 -43.70
N LEU A 16 6.94 13.40 -42.37
CA LEU A 16 7.67 14.44 -41.64
C LEU A 16 8.43 13.82 -40.42
N PRO A 17 9.62 14.33 -40.03
CA PRO A 17 10.49 13.66 -39.08
C PRO A 17 10.21 14.11 -37.63
N LEU A 18 9.62 13.23 -36.82
CA LEU A 18 9.61 13.35 -35.35
C LEU A 18 10.59 12.34 -34.74
N ARG A 19 11.65 12.85 -34.08
CA ARG A 19 12.57 12.06 -33.24
C ARG A 19 11.88 11.77 -31.90
N ILE A 20 11.95 10.52 -31.45
CA ILE A 20 11.44 10.05 -30.15
C ILE A 20 12.66 9.58 -29.36
N PHE A 21 12.81 10.03 -28.12
CA PHE A 21 13.81 9.54 -27.18
C PHE A 21 13.16 8.54 -26.18
N PRO A 22 13.93 7.64 -25.54
CA PRO A 22 13.43 6.34 -25.07
C PRO A 22 12.62 6.34 -23.76
N ASN A 23 12.43 7.47 -23.08
CA ASN A 23 11.83 7.54 -21.73
C ASN A 23 10.61 8.48 -21.63
N GLU A 24 9.86 8.70 -22.73
CA GLU A 24 8.67 9.57 -22.74
C GLU A 24 7.35 8.77 -22.73
N VAL A 25 6.49 9.05 -21.74
CA VAL A 25 5.03 8.80 -21.81
C VAL A 25 4.47 9.55 -23.02
N LYS A 26 3.60 8.91 -23.83
CA LYS A 26 2.84 9.64 -24.87
C LYS A 26 1.33 9.39 -24.79
N THR A 27 0.61 10.49 -24.61
CA THR A 27 -0.85 10.64 -24.64
C THR A 27 -1.37 10.58 -26.08
N VAL A 28 -2.52 9.93 -26.30
CA VAL A 28 -3.28 10.01 -27.56
C VAL A 28 -4.59 10.76 -27.31
N ILE A 29 -4.90 11.75 -28.16
CA ILE A 29 -6.12 12.57 -28.08
C ILE A 29 -7.12 12.11 -29.15
N ILE A 30 -8.39 11.90 -28.77
CA ILE A 30 -9.47 11.48 -29.69
C ILE A 30 -10.72 12.36 -29.45
N SER A 31 -11.19 13.08 -30.47
CA SER A 31 -12.42 13.90 -30.41
C SER A 31 -13.67 13.07 -30.71
N ALA A 32 -14.71 13.23 -29.89
CA ALA A 32 -15.96 12.45 -29.93
C ALA A 32 -17.20 13.27 -30.31
N LYS A 33 -17.01 14.49 -30.83
CA LYS A 33 -18.09 15.43 -31.16
C LYS A 33 -19.14 14.82 -32.09
N GLY A 34 -20.40 14.79 -31.64
CA GLY A 34 -21.55 14.28 -32.40
C GLY A 34 -21.89 12.80 -32.19
N LEU A 35 -21.29 12.11 -31.21
CA LEU A 35 -21.58 10.72 -30.87
C LEU A 35 -22.47 10.64 -29.61
N GLY A 36 -23.51 9.79 -29.63
CA GLY A 36 -24.39 9.53 -28.48
C GLY A 36 -23.78 8.56 -27.46
N SER A 37 -24.45 8.30 -26.34
CA SER A 37 -23.98 7.30 -25.37
C SER A 37 -23.91 5.91 -26.02
N GLY A 38 -22.86 5.15 -25.70
CA GLY A 38 -22.68 3.79 -26.18
C GLY A 38 -21.24 3.38 -26.44
N PRO A 39 -21.04 2.11 -26.87
CA PRO A 39 -19.72 1.56 -27.16
C PRO A 39 -19.23 1.95 -28.56
N TYR A 40 -18.00 2.43 -28.64
CA TYR A 40 -17.36 2.83 -29.90
C TYR A 40 -16.00 2.18 -30.08
N LYS A 41 -15.57 2.05 -31.35
CA LYS A 41 -14.20 1.66 -31.70
C LYS A 41 -13.37 2.85 -32.13
N VAL A 42 -12.23 3.04 -31.47
CA VAL A 42 -11.17 4.01 -31.75
C VAL A 42 -10.10 3.32 -32.58
N LYS A 43 -9.52 4.04 -33.55
CA LYS A 43 -8.41 3.54 -34.37
C LYS A 43 -7.29 4.58 -34.40
N ILE A 44 -6.10 4.24 -33.92
CA ILE A 44 -4.96 5.13 -33.75
C ILE A 44 -3.83 4.62 -34.66
N ALA A 45 -3.41 5.43 -35.64
CA ALA A 45 -2.35 5.05 -36.56
C ALA A 45 -0.96 5.19 -35.89
N THR A 46 -0.08 4.21 -36.11
CA THR A 46 1.30 4.23 -35.63
C THR A 46 2.27 4.56 -36.75
N LYS A 47 3.48 5.02 -36.39
CA LYS A 47 4.51 5.54 -37.30
C LYS A 47 4.99 4.55 -38.38
N GLY A 48 4.67 3.26 -38.26
CA GLY A 48 5.01 2.19 -39.22
C GLY A 48 3.88 1.79 -40.17
N GLY A 49 2.84 2.62 -40.32
CA GLY A 49 1.70 2.32 -41.20
C GLY A 49 0.66 1.35 -40.61
N GLY A 50 0.89 0.88 -39.39
CA GLY A 50 -0.08 0.10 -38.62
C GLY A 50 -1.10 0.99 -37.92
N TYR A 51 -2.14 0.37 -37.38
CA TYR A 51 -3.09 1.04 -36.50
C TYR A 51 -3.39 0.16 -35.30
N VAL A 52 -3.54 0.79 -34.13
CA VAL A 52 -4.11 0.18 -32.93
C VAL A 52 -5.60 0.47 -32.94
N VAL A 53 -6.43 -0.56 -32.75
CA VAL A 53 -7.87 -0.37 -32.55
C VAL A 53 -8.16 -0.66 -31.08
N THR A 54 -8.81 0.27 -30.39
CA THR A 54 -9.31 0.06 -29.03
C THR A 54 -10.80 0.38 -28.96
N SER A 55 -11.47 -0.07 -27.90
CA SER A 55 -12.88 0.22 -27.66
C SER A 55 -12.99 1.23 -26.51
N VAL A 56 -13.93 2.16 -26.63
CA VAL A 56 -14.24 3.13 -25.57
C VAL A 56 -15.74 3.14 -25.36
N ASN A 57 -16.15 3.13 -24.10
CA ASN A 57 -17.54 3.34 -23.70
C ASN A 57 -17.74 4.82 -23.40
N ILE A 58 -18.68 5.45 -24.10
CA ILE A 58 -19.07 6.83 -23.85
C ILE A 58 -20.36 6.80 -23.04
N GLU A 59 -20.27 7.12 -21.74
CA GLU A 59 -21.42 7.15 -20.84
C GLU A 59 -21.97 8.59 -20.74
N GLY A 60 -23.31 8.73 -20.77
CA GLY A 60 -23.99 10.03 -20.78
C GLY A 60 -24.06 10.75 -22.15
N ALA A 61 -24.65 11.94 -22.19
CA ALA A 61 -24.74 12.74 -23.41
C ALA A 61 -23.43 13.53 -23.64
N ALA A 62 -22.58 12.99 -24.52
CA ALA A 62 -21.41 13.57 -25.19
C ALA A 62 -20.50 14.53 -24.38
N ILE A 63 -19.29 14.06 -24.04
CA ILE A 63 -18.14 14.89 -23.60
C ILE A 63 -17.21 15.08 -24.81
N ASP A 64 -16.76 16.32 -25.04
CA ASP A 64 -16.15 16.75 -26.31
C ASP A 64 -14.67 16.33 -26.55
N ASP A 65 -13.92 15.81 -25.55
CA ASP A 65 -12.57 15.21 -25.73
C ASP A 65 -12.18 14.23 -24.59
N TYR A 66 -11.46 13.14 -24.89
CA TYR A 66 -10.79 12.25 -23.90
C TYR A 66 -9.29 12.59 -23.83
N ILE A 67 -8.81 12.94 -22.62
CA ILE A 67 -7.41 13.25 -22.32
C ILE A 67 -6.98 12.35 -21.14
N GLY A 68 -6.03 11.45 -21.36
CA GLY A 68 -5.46 10.62 -20.30
C GLY A 68 -4.01 10.21 -20.57
N PRO A 69 -3.11 10.22 -19.56
CA PRO A 69 -1.78 9.63 -19.68
C PRO A 69 -1.90 8.10 -19.81
N ILE A 70 -1.09 7.48 -20.68
CA ILE A 70 -0.87 6.03 -20.61
C ILE A 70 0.33 5.82 -19.67
N THR A 71 0.00 5.75 -18.38
CA THR A 71 0.87 5.27 -17.29
C THR A 71 0.24 3.99 -16.72
N PRO A 72 0.99 3.15 -15.97
CA PRO A 72 0.54 1.82 -15.52
C PRO A 72 -0.47 1.89 -14.37
N ALA A 73 -1.57 2.61 -14.58
CA ALA A 73 -2.66 2.75 -13.64
C ALA A 73 -3.98 2.70 -14.42
N PHE A 74 -4.33 1.49 -14.87
CA PHE A 74 -5.72 1.04 -15.06
C PHE A 74 -5.75 -0.49 -14.99
N THR A 75 -5.57 -1.01 -13.77
CA THR A 75 -6.12 -2.29 -13.34
C THR A 75 -7.48 -2.01 -12.70
N THR A 76 -8.45 -1.60 -13.51
CA THR A 76 -9.87 -1.80 -13.19
C THR A 76 -10.55 -2.30 -14.45
N GLY A 77 -10.76 -3.62 -14.50
CA GLY A 77 -11.51 -4.29 -15.57
C GLY A 77 -10.73 -5.18 -16.54
N SER A 78 -9.48 -5.56 -16.26
CA SER A 78 -8.88 -6.71 -16.96
C SER A 78 -9.45 -8.00 -16.36
N PRO A 79 -9.96 -8.97 -17.16
CA PRO A 79 -10.42 -10.28 -16.66
C PRO A 79 -9.27 -11.18 -16.15
N LEU A 80 -8.03 -10.67 -16.16
CA LEU A 80 -6.88 -11.22 -15.46
C LEU A 80 -6.41 -10.15 -14.48
N GLU A 81 -6.88 -10.21 -13.24
CA GLU A 81 -6.19 -9.52 -12.16
C GLU A 81 -4.81 -10.20 -11.99
N PRO A 82 -3.71 -9.45 -11.85
CA PRO A 82 -2.43 -10.06 -11.53
C PRO A 82 -2.58 -10.83 -10.22
N ILE A 83 -2.19 -12.11 -10.22
CA ILE A 83 -2.13 -12.88 -8.99
C ILE A 83 -1.05 -12.23 -8.13
N GLU A 84 -1.43 -11.67 -6.98
CA GLU A 84 -0.48 -11.13 -6.01
C GLU A 84 0.13 -12.27 -5.19
N GLY A 85 1.38 -12.11 -4.76
CA GLY A 85 2.07 -13.09 -3.91
C GLY A 85 3.44 -13.51 -4.44
N TRP A 86 3.95 -14.58 -3.84
CA TRP A 86 5.28 -15.13 -4.06
C TRP A 86 5.16 -16.49 -4.71
N HIS A 87 5.90 -16.75 -5.79
CA HIS A 87 6.00 -18.11 -6.33
C HIS A 87 6.97 -18.90 -5.45
N GLY A 88 6.45 -19.86 -4.70
CA GLY A 88 7.21 -20.72 -3.81
C GLY A 88 7.41 -22.11 -4.40
N THR A 89 8.67 -22.51 -4.56
CA THR A 89 9.05 -23.89 -4.87
C THR A 89 9.68 -24.52 -3.63
N TYR A 90 9.17 -25.70 -3.25
CA TYR A 90 9.52 -26.39 -2.01
C TYR A 90 10.19 -27.72 -2.31
N TYR A 91 11.29 -28.01 -1.63
CA TYR A 91 12.17 -29.14 -1.92
C TYR A 91 12.30 -30.08 -0.72
N ASP A 92 12.26 -31.39 -0.96
CA ASP A 92 12.67 -32.43 -0.01
C ASP A 92 14.19 -32.57 -0.01
N ILE A 93 14.84 -32.01 1.00
CA ILE A 93 16.31 -32.10 1.17
C ILE A 93 16.73 -33.20 2.14
N SER A 94 15.84 -34.14 2.48
CA SER A 94 16.16 -35.26 3.40
C SER A 94 17.22 -36.21 2.84
N GLY A 95 17.40 -36.25 1.53
CA GLY A 95 18.44 -37.02 0.86
C GLY A 95 19.82 -36.34 0.80
N LEU A 96 19.91 -35.05 1.12
CA LEU A 96 21.18 -34.33 1.12
C LEU A 96 22.01 -34.69 2.36
N PRO A 97 23.35 -34.89 2.23
CA PRO A 97 24.17 -35.34 3.34
C PRO A 97 24.46 -34.25 4.37
N GLU A 98 24.34 -32.99 3.98
CA GLU A 98 24.67 -31.84 4.83
C GLU A 98 23.47 -31.41 5.69
N THR A 99 23.75 -31.01 6.93
CA THR A 99 22.74 -30.43 7.84
C THR A 99 22.41 -28.99 7.50
N VAL A 100 23.33 -28.29 6.84
CA VAL A 100 23.16 -26.93 6.30
C VAL A 100 23.57 -27.00 4.83
N PRO A 101 22.68 -27.42 3.92
CA PRO A 101 23.03 -27.52 2.50
C PRO A 101 23.39 -26.13 1.93
N PRO A 102 24.38 -26.01 1.04
CA PRO A 102 24.70 -24.76 0.37
C PRO A 102 23.51 -24.24 -0.44
N ILE A 103 23.33 -22.92 -0.51
CA ILE A 103 22.22 -22.30 -1.25
C ILE A 103 22.28 -22.70 -2.73
N GLU A 104 23.48 -22.72 -3.31
CA GLU A 104 23.72 -23.07 -4.72
C GLU A 104 23.38 -24.56 -5.01
N GLU A 105 23.48 -25.43 -4.00
CA GLU A 105 23.04 -26.83 -4.14
C GLU A 105 21.51 -26.90 -4.22
N ILE A 106 20.80 -26.12 -3.38
CA ILE A 106 19.33 -26.06 -3.41
C ILE A 106 18.82 -25.51 -4.75
N GLU A 107 19.41 -24.41 -5.23
CA GLU A 107 19.06 -23.80 -6.52
C GLU A 107 19.24 -24.74 -7.71
N SER A 108 20.14 -25.72 -7.59
CA SER A 108 20.45 -26.67 -8.66
C SER A 108 19.76 -28.03 -8.48
N LEU A 109 18.86 -28.17 -7.50
CA LEU A 109 18.14 -29.42 -7.27
C LEU A 109 17.24 -29.78 -8.47
N PRO A 110 17.22 -31.06 -8.88
CA PRO A 110 16.37 -31.50 -9.98
C PRO A 110 14.89 -31.55 -9.56
N PRO A 111 13.95 -31.51 -10.52
CA PRO A 111 12.51 -31.48 -10.24
C PRO A 111 11.97 -32.61 -9.36
N ASP A 112 12.66 -33.76 -9.29
CA ASP A 112 12.27 -34.89 -8.43
C ASP A 112 12.38 -34.58 -6.93
N TYR A 113 13.05 -33.50 -6.55
CA TYR A 113 13.12 -33.00 -5.17
C TYR A 113 11.93 -32.10 -4.83
N ILE A 114 11.18 -31.60 -5.81
CA ILE A 114 10.07 -30.67 -5.58
C ILE A 114 8.89 -31.41 -4.93
N ILE A 115 8.48 -30.96 -3.74
CA ILE A 115 7.36 -31.51 -2.96
C ILE A 115 6.12 -30.60 -2.99
N ALA A 116 6.29 -29.33 -3.31
CA ALA A 116 5.20 -28.41 -3.60
C ALA A 116 5.70 -27.27 -4.50
N ASP A 117 4.80 -26.72 -5.29
CA ASP A 117 5.01 -25.55 -6.14
C ASP A 117 3.70 -24.78 -6.20
N ARG A 118 3.67 -23.56 -5.68
CA ARG A 118 2.44 -22.76 -5.53
C ARG A 118 2.72 -21.27 -5.38
N VAL A 119 1.66 -20.47 -5.44
CA VAL A 119 1.73 -19.05 -5.10
C VAL A 119 1.25 -18.86 -3.66
N ASP A 120 2.07 -18.22 -2.84
CA ASP A 120 1.73 -17.84 -1.47
C ASP A 120 1.48 -16.33 -1.41
N GLU A 121 0.31 -15.92 -0.90
CA GLU A 121 -0.03 -14.49 -0.76
C GLU A 121 0.95 -13.75 0.16
N GLU A 122 1.39 -14.42 1.23
CA GLU A 122 2.34 -13.91 2.21
C GLU A 122 3.33 -15.01 2.63
N ILE A 123 4.57 -14.63 2.94
CA ILE A 123 5.58 -15.53 3.54
C ILE A 123 5.45 -15.41 5.05
N ASP A 124 4.54 -16.19 5.63
CA ASP A 124 4.34 -16.28 7.08
C ASP A 124 3.90 -17.70 7.50
N PHE A 125 4.84 -18.64 7.59
CA PHE A 125 4.59 -20.05 7.84
C PHE A 125 5.16 -20.54 9.19
N THR A 126 4.46 -21.49 9.81
CA THR A 126 4.85 -22.15 11.07
C THR A 126 4.30 -23.59 11.13
N ASP A 127 4.97 -24.48 11.86
CA ASP A 127 4.43 -25.78 12.29
C ASP A 127 4.10 -25.85 13.80
N ASP A 128 4.31 -24.75 14.53
CA ASP A 128 4.06 -24.62 15.97
C ASP A 128 3.34 -23.29 16.33
N GLY A 129 3.11 -23.03 17.63
CA GLY A 129 2.34 -21.91 18.18
C GLY A 129 2.92 -20.49 18.05
N TYR A 130 3.92 -20.27 17.19
CA TYR A 130 4.62 -18.98 16.99
C TYR A 130 3.91 -18.02 16.01
N GLY A 131 2.66 -18.32 15.64
CA GLY A 131 1.88 -17.55 14.66
C GLY A 131 2.32 -17.78 13.21
N GLY A 132 1.43 -17.50 12.26
CA GLY A 132 1.61 -17.85 10.83
C GLY A 132 0.69 -18.99 10.40
N GLN A 133 0.67 -19.28 9.10
CA GLN A 133 -0.14 -20.34 8.51
C GLN A 133 0.61 -21.68 8.49
N PRO A 134 -0.09 -22.83 8.58
CA PRO A 134 0.57 -24.12 8.48
C PRO A 134 1.22 -24.31 7.10
N TRP A 135 2.40 -24.92 7.08
CA TRP A 135 3.15 -25.20 5.84
C TRP A 135 2.37 -26.01 4.81
N ASN A 136 1.51 -26.93 5.27
CA ASN A 136 0.75 -27.85 4.43
C ASN A 136 1.64 -28.61 3.41
N LEU A 137 2.85 -28.98 3.85
CA LEU A 137 3.80 -29.78 3.09
C LEU A 137 3.71 -31.25 3.52
N PRO A 138 4.12 -32.22 2.66
CA PRO A 138 4.16 -33.63 3.03
C PRO A 138 5.27 -33.97 4.05
N ARG A 139 6.11 -33.00 4.42
CA ARG A 139 7.18 -33.12 5.41
C ARG A 139 7.20 -31.90 6.33
N THR A 140 7.60 -32.12 7.56
CA THR A 140 7.80 -31.09 8.61
C THR A 140 9.26 -30.77 8.84
N ASP A 141 10.15 -31.72 8.57
CA ASP A 141 11.60 -31.56 8.73
C ASP A 141 12.31 -31.78 7.38
N ARG A 142 13.55 -31.28 7.28
CA ARG A 142 14.44 -31.50 6.14
C ARG A 142 13.82 -31.07 4.81
N PHE A 143 13.39 -29.82 4.74
CA PHE A 143 12.89 -29.22 3.51
C PHE A 143 13.52 -27.84 3.26
N ALA A 144 13.42 -27.37 2.02
CA ALA A 144 13.82 -26.02 1.65
C ALA A 144 12.71 -25.34 0.86
N ALA A 145 12.71 -24.02 0.83
CA ALA A 145 11.81 -23.23 0.02
C ALA A 145 12.58 -22.10 -0.67
N ILE A 146 12.24 -21.86 -1.93
CA ILE A 146 12.69 -20.69 -2.67
C ILE A 146 11.43 -19.94 -3.10
N TRP A 147 11.27 -18.72 -2.59
CA TRP A 147 10.25 -17.80 -3.05
C TRP A 147 10.84 -16.79 -4.01
N GLU A 148 10.19 -16.58 -5.15
CA GLU A 148 10.56 -15.55 -6.10
C GLU A 148 9.36 -14.66 -6.44
N ALA A 149 9.59 -13.35 -6.40
CA ALA A 149 8.64 -12.36 -6.84
C ALA A 149 9.32 -11.18 -7.56
N SER A 150 8.61 -10.59 -8.51
CA SER A 150 8.86 -9.24 -8.97
C SER A 150 8.14 -8.30 -8.02
N VAL A 151 8.88 -7.71 -7.10
CA VAL A 151 8.36 -6.78 -6.10
C VAL A 151 8.30 -5.39 -6.72
N TYR A 152 7.09 -4.85 -6.86
CA TYR A 152 6.93 -3.45 -7.23
C TYR A 152 7.20 -2.57 -6.01
N VAL A 153 8.33 -1.90 -6.04
CA VAL A 153 8.71 -0.87 -5.08
C VAL A 153 8.14 0.44 -5.59
N LYS A 154 7.07 0.91 -4.95
CA LYS A 154 6.40 2.13 -5.42
C LYS A 154 7.21 3.39 -5.12
N TYR A 155 7.97 3.41 -4.03
CA TYR A 155 8.74 4.55 -3.53
C TYR A 155 10.23 4.24 -3.53
N GLY A 156 11.07 5.14 -4.03
CA GLY A 156 12.50 5.01 -3.74
C GLY A 156 12.77 5.38 -2.28
N GLY A 157 13.49 4.57 -1.51
CA GLY A 157 13.86 4.87 -0.13
C GLY A 157 14.26 3.64 0.67
N THR A 158 14.40 3.80 1.98
CA THR A 158 14.73 2.72 2.90
C THR A 158 13.51 1.86 3.21
N TYR A 159 13.60 0.58 2.89
CA TYR A 159 12.66 -0.45 3.29
C TYR A 159 13.25 -1.31 4.39
N ILE A 160 12.42 -1.69 5.36
CA ILE A 160 12.79 -2.56 6.46
C ILE A 160 12.19 -3.94 6.17
N PHE A 161 13.05 -4.93 6.00
CA PHE A 161 12.67 -6.34 5.98
C PHE A 161 12.66 -6.83 7.42
N GLU A 162 11.46 -7.12 7.94
CA GLU A 162 11.27 -7.77 9.23
C GLU A 162 11.18 -9.27 9.00
N ILE A 163 12.15 -10.00 9.54
CA ILE A 163 12.33 -11.43 9.31
C ILE A 163 12.21 -12.15 10.64
N LEU A 164 11.47 -13.24 10.70
CA LEU A 164 11.53 -14.23 11.77
C LEU A 164 11.79 -15.59 11.13
N VAL A 165 12.86 -16.29 11.50
CA VAL A 165 13.22 -17.55 10.83
C VAL A 165 13.85 -18.60 11.76
N ASP A 166 13.52 -19.87 11.50
CA ASP A 166 14.13 -21.11 12.00
C ASP A 166 14.02 -22.15 10.86
N ASP A 167 15.09 -22.68 10.26
CA ASP A 167 16.51 -22.42 10.51
C ASP A 167 17.05 -21.24 9.68
N GLY A 168 17.44 -21.46 8.42
CA GLY A 168 18.26 -20.52 7.65
C GLY A 168 17.51 -19.69 6.63
N ILE A 169 17.99 -18.47 6.36
CA ILE A 169 17.43 -17.57 5.34
C ILE A 169 18.53 -16.87 4.52
N ALA A 170 18.21 -16.59 3.26
CA ALA A 170 18.92 -15.60 2.47
C ALA A 170 17.94 -14.79 1.61
N ILE A 171 18.30 -13.54 1.31
CA ILE A 171 17.50 -12.65 0.46
C ILE A 171 18.39 -12.05 -0.61
N ASP A 172 18.03 -12.27 -1.86
CA ASP A 172 18.62 -11.62 -3.02
C ASP A 172 17.65 -10.59 -3.59
N ILE A 173 18.16 -9.42 -3.97
CA ILE A 173 17.40 -8.37 -4.64
C ILE A 173 18.17 -7.93 -5.88
N GLY A 174 17.52 -7.93 -7.04
CA GLY A 174 18.15 -7.62 -8.33
C GLY A 174 19.33 -8.55 -8.65
N GLY A 175 19.31 -9.78 -8.16
CA GLY A 175 20.38 -10.78 -8.32
C GLY A 175 21.59 -10.59 -7.39
N SER A 176 21.52 -9.68 -6.41
CA SER A 176 22.57 -9.47 -5.41
C SER A 176 22.10 -9.87 -4.02
N ARG A 177 22.94 -10.60 -3.27
CA ARG A 177 22.67 -10.96 -1.88
C ARG A 177 22.68 -9.73 -0.99
N VAL A 178 21.50 -9.38 -0.45
CA VAL A 178 21.35 -8.24 0.48
C VAL A 178 21.35 -8.69 1.94
N PHE A 179 20.95 -9.93 2.21
CA PHE A 179 20.93 -10.47 3.57
C PHE A 179 21.15 -11.98 3.59
N THR A 180 21.87 -12.48 4.60
CA THR A 180 22.00 -13.93 4.83
C THR A 180 22.17 -14.25 6.31
N SER A 181 21.42 -15.23 6.77
CA SER A 181 21.68 -16.01 7.98
C SER A 181 21.49 -17.48 7.65
N TRP A 182 22.47 -18.06 6.94
CA TRP A 182 22.40 -19.42 6.43
C TRP A 182 23.09 -20.41 7.39
N LYS A 183 22.42 -20.71 8.51
CA LYS A 183 22.94 -21.55 9.59
C LYS A 183 21.78 -22.19 10.35
N LEU A 184 22.09 -23.22 11.15
CA LEU A 184 21.14 -23.74 12.14
C LEU A 184 20.90 -22.70 13.22
N GLN A 185 19.64 -22.41 13.53
CA GLN A 185 19.26 -21.43 14.55
C GLN A 185 17.81 -21.64 14.98
N ALA A 186 17.53 -21.50 16.28
CA ALA A 186 16.17 -21.38 16.80
C ALA A 186 15.46 -20.13 16.21
N PRO A 187 14.14 -19.92 16.44
CA PRO A 187 13.41 -18.81 15.83
C PRO A 187 14.05 -17.46 16.15
N THR A 188 14.69 -16.86 15.14
CA THR A 188 15.51 -15.67 15.29
C THR A 188 14.95 -14.54 14.44
N ARG A 189 14.90 -13.33 15.01
CA ARG A 189 14.37 -12.13 14.35
C ARG A 189 15.49 -11.28 13.77
N TYR A 190 15.31 -10.76 12.57
CA TYR A 190 16.23 -9.84 11.90
C TYR A 190 15.47 -8.65 11.32
N TYR A 191 16.13 -7.49 11.32
CA TYR A 191 15.67 -6.27 10.67
C TYR A 191 16.73 -5.84 9.67
N VAL A 192 16.38 -5.77 8.39
CA VAL A 192 17.32 -5.43 7.32
C VAL A 192 16.84 -4.19 6.61
N ASN A 193 17.62 -3.11 6.71
CA ASN A 193 17.40 -1.90 5.94
C ASN A 193 17.95 -2.09 4.53
N VAL A 194 17.09 -1.92 3.52
CA VAL A 194 17.46 -1.99 2.12
C VAL A 194 17.01 -0.72 1.42
N GLU A 195 17.96 -0.03 0.80
CA GLU A 195 17.65 1.07 -0.13
C GLU A 195 17.13 0.48 -1.44
N LEU A 196 15.86 0.73 -1.73
CA LEU A 196 15.24 0.32 -2.99
C LEU A 196 14.89 1.57 -3.79
N THR A 197 15.16 1.56 -5.09
CA THR A 197 14.64 2.61 -5.99
C THR A 197 13.18 2.33 -6.33
N SER A 198 12.40 3.35 -6.68
CA SER A 198 11.07 3.11 -7.27
C SER A 198 11.20 2.26 -8.56
N GLY A 199 10.27 1.34 -8.78
CA GLY A 199 10.27 0.38 -9.88
C GLY A 199 10.20 -1.07 -9.43
N PHE A 200 10.32 -2.01 -10.37
CA PHE A 200 10.32 -3.44 -10.06
C PHE A 200 11.70 -3.92 -9.64
N HIS A 201 11.74 -4.75 -8.61
CA HIS A 201 12.92 -5.48 -8.15
C HIS A 201 12.60 -6.96 -8.13
N THR A 202 13.45 -7.79 -8.74
CA THR A 202 13.38 -9.23 -8.52
C THR A 202 13.86 -9.52 -7.11
N VAL A 203 13.03 -10.19 -6.31
CA VAL A 203 13.35 -10.59 -4.94
C VAL A 203 13.27 -12.11 -4.86
N LYS A 204 14.37 -12.74 -4.44
CA LYS A 204 14.43 -14.17 -4.11
C LYS A 204 14.67 -14.32 -2.62
N ILE A 205 13.87 -15.16 -1.97
CA ILE A 205 14.01 -15.52 -0.56
C ILE A 205 14.24 -17.01 -0.50
N TYR A 206 15.38 -17.41 0.06
CA TYR A 206 15.76 -18.80 0.27
C TYR A 206 15.53 -19.13 1.73
N TYR A 207 15.06 -20.34 1.98
CA TYR A 207 14.84 -20.88 3.31
C TYR A 207 15.23 -22.35 3.35
N PHE A 208 15.78 -22.79 4.46
CA PHE A 208 15.86 -24.22 4.76
C PHE A 208 15.44 -24.49 6.21
N GLU A 209 14.81 -25.64 6.37
CA GLU A 209 14.49 -26.27 7.64
C GLU A 209 15.28 -27.56 7.76
N ASN A 210 16.01 -27.73 8.86
CA ASN A 210 16.70 -28.97 9.16
C ASN A 210 15.85 -29.90 10.03
N TYR A 211 15.71 -29.58 11.32
CA TYR A 211 14.91 -30.32 12.28
C TYR A 211 14.42 -29.40 13.38
N GLY A 212 13.20 -29.64 13.86
CA GLY A 212 12.65 -28.91 15.01
C GLY A 212 11.47 -28.05 14.61
N ILE A 213 11.54 -26.75 14.92
CA ILE A 213 10.46 -25.80 14.64
C ILE A 213 10.72 -25.20 13.26
N ALA A 214 9.81 -25.42 12.31
CA ALA A 214 9.89 -24.80 11.00
C ALA A 214 9.15 -23.45 11.02
N ARG A 215 9.89 -22.32 11.06
CA ARG A 215 9.31 -20.97 11.08
C ARG A 215 9.92 -20.07 10.03
N ILE A 216 9.09 -19.37 9.25
CA ILE A 216 9.52 -18.20 8.48
C ILE A 216 8.43 -17.12 8.39
N SER A 217 8.79 -15.87 8.66
CA SER A 217 7.98 -14.68 8.42
C SER A 217 8.87 -13.64 7.73
N VAL A 218 8.44 -13.08 6.61
CA VAL A 218 9.13 -11.95 5.96
C VAL A 218 8.12 -10.87 5.63
N LYS A 219 8.27 -9.69 6.25
CA LYS A 219 7.47 -8.49 5.98
C LYS A 219 8.37 -7.40 5.43
N ILE A 220 7.89 -6.66 4.44
CA ILE A 220 8.63 -5.57 3.81
C ILE A 220 7.86 -4.26 4.04
N ASN A 221 8.39 -3.42 4.93
CA ASN A 221 7.76 -2.17 5.33
C ASN A 221 8.55 -0.97 4.84
N TYR A 222 7.86 0.09 4.41
CA TYR A 222 8.50 1.38 4.09
C TYR A 222 8.61 2.22 5.34
N ARG A 223 9.76 2.87 5.49
CA ARG A 223 10.07 3.66 6.67
C ARG A 223 9.37 5.02 6.60
N THR A 224 8.40 5.29 7.50
CA THR A 224 7.59 6.54 7.55
C THR A 224 8.05 7.58 8.58
N TYR A 225 9.21 7.34 9.20
CA TYR A 225 9.85 8.24 10.16
C TYR A 225 11.35 7.90 10.18
N THR A 226 12.16 8.90 10.50
CA THR A 226 13.61 8.71 10.62
C THR A 226 14.00 8.87 12.08
N TYR A 227 14.66 7.85 12.64
CA TYR A 227 15.41 8.03 13.87
C TYR A 227 16.65 8.85 13.53
N GLU A 228 16.71 10.07 14.04
CA GLU A 228 17.85 10.97 13.87
C GLU A 228 18.97 10.57 14.80
N SER A 229 18.62 10.07 16.00
CA SER A 229 19.54 9.37 16.87
C SER A 229 18.80 8.41 17.81
N ILE A 230 19.49 7.35 18.23
CA ILE A 230 19.12 6.53 19.39
C ILE A 230 20.40 6.44 20.22
N VAL A 231 20.41 7.04 21.41
CA VAL A 231 21.58 7.01 22.31
C VAL A 231 21.21 6.27 23.58
N GLY A 232 21.86 5.13 23.81
CA GLY A 232 21.66 4.29 25.00
C GLY A 232 22.77 4.50 26.03
N LYS A 233 22.37 4.68 27.30
CA LYS A 233 23.26 4.67 28.48
C LYS A 233 22.92 3.48 29.37
N TYR A 234 23.88 2.59 29.53
CA TYR A 234 23.77 1.34 30.27
C TYR A 234 24.39 1.50 31.64
N TYR A 235 23.69 1.06 32.68
CA TYR A 235 24.07 1.25 34.07
C TYR A 235 24.05 -0.07 34.84
N GLU A 236 25.02 -0.20 35.74
CA GLU A 236 25.09 -1.30 36.70
C GLU A 236 24.24 -0.96 37.93
N THR A 237 23.20 -1.73 38.21
CA THR A 237 22.33 -1.45 39.37
C THR A 237 22.76 -2.21 40.63
N ASN A 238 23.64 -3.21 40.50
CA ASN A 238 24.09 -4.11 41.56
C ASN A 238 22.93 -4.75 42.35
N GLY A 239 21.79 -4.98 41.69
CA GLY A 239 20.59 -5.55 42.28
C GLY A 239 19.98 -4.66 43.37
N GLU A 240 20.00 -3.33 43.19
CA GLU A 240 19.31 -2.41 44.10
C GLU A 240 17.79 -2.67 44.07
N GLY A 241 17.33 -3.52 44.99
CA GLY A 241 15.92 -3.89 45.11
C GLY A 241 15.45 -4.80 43.98
N ALA A 242 14.17 -5.18 44.03
CA ALA A 242 13.50 -5.89 42.94
C ALA A 242 13.25 -4.98 41.72
N SER A 243 13.31 -3.66 41.90
CA SER A 243 13.16 -2.67 40.83
C SER A 243 14.00 -1.44 41.19
N PRO A 244 14.95 -1.01 40.35
CA PRO A 244 15.82 0.14 40.62
C PRO A 244 15.06 1.46 40.54
N ASP A 245 15.63 2.52 41.12
CA ASP A 245 15.02 3.86 41.11
C ASP A 245 15.22 4.52 39.74
N ILE A 246 14.11 4.75 39.03
CA ILE A 246 14.07 5.42 37.71
C ILE A 246 14.82 6.75 37.72
N ASN A 247 14.66 7.56 38.78
CA ASN A 247 15.30 8.88 38.84
C ASN A 247 16.82 8.76 38.97
N LYS A 248 17.32 7.71 39.62
CA LYS A 248 18.77 7.47 39.66
C LYS A 248 19.30 7.10 38.28
N ILE A 249 18.54 6.35 37.48
CA ILE A 249 18.92 5.96 36.12
C ILE A 249 18.96 7.20 35.21
N ILE A 250 17.87 7.97 35.16
CA ILE A 250 17.76 9.18 34.32
C ILE A 250 18.84 10.20 34.67
N ASN A 251 19.11 10.39 35.97
CA ASN A 251 20.13 11.34 36.44
C ASN A 251 21.56 10.77 36.43
N GLY A 252 21.78 9.55 35.92
CA GLY A 252 23.11 8.94 35.82
C GLY A 252 23.81 8.71 37.16
N GLN A 253 23.06 8.36 38.20
CA GLN A 253 23.57 8.13 39.55
C GLN A 253 24.06 6.70 39.78
N TYR A 254 23.75 5.78 38.88
CA TYR A 254 24.33 4.44 38.84
C TYR A 254 25.67 4.44 38.07
N PRO A 255 26.59 3.49 38.35
CA PRO A 255 27.80 3.32 37.55
C PRO A 255 27.47 3.05 36.07
N LEU A 256 27.97 3.92 35.19
CA LEU A 256 27.84 3.76 33.74
C LEU A 256 28.74 2.61 33.25
N ILE A 257 28.15 1.67 32.51
CA ILE A 257 28.82 0.54 31.87
C ILE A 257 29.23 0.93 30.44
N LEU A 258 28.27 1.47 29.68
CA LEU A 258 28.40 1.74 28.25
C LEU A 258 27.52 2.93 27.86
N GLU A 259 28.00 3.78 26.96
CA GLU A 259 27.19 4.77 26.24
C GLU A 259 27.49 4.61 24.76
N LYS A 260 26.45 4.46 23.93
CA LYS A 260 26.60 4.29 22.49
C LYS A 260 25.40 4.80 21.71
N GLU A 261 25.66 5.11 20.45
CA GLU A 261 24.63 5.30 19.43
C GLU A 261 24.20 3.95 18.88
N GLU A 262 22.91 3.83 18.55
CA GLU A 262 22.24 2.59 18.17
C GLU A 262 21.36 2.80 16.94
N GLU A 263 21.18 1.76 16.13
CA GLU A 263 20.30 1.82 14.95
C GLU A 263 18.87 1.36 15.28
N PHE A 264 18.72 0.55 16.32
CA PHE A 264 17.46 -0.03 16.80
C PHE A 264 17.62 -0.48 18.27
N ILE A 265 16.50 -0.71 18.94
CA ILE A 265 16.45 -1.32 20.27
C ILE A 265 15.78 -2.69 20.12
N ASP A 266 16.60 -3.74 20.04
CA ASP A 266 16.15 -5.12 19.94
C ASP A 266 17.22 -6.08 20.51
N TYR A 267 17.24 -6.22 21.83
CA TYR A 267 18.25 -7.00 22.54
C TYR A 267 17.67 -8.15 23.34
N THR A 268 18.41 -9.25 23.41
CA THR A 268 18.14 -10.39 24.29
C THR A 268 19.42 -11.11 24.74
N ASP A 269 19.41 -11.72 25.92
CA ASP A 269 20.41 -12.72 26.33
C ASP A 269 19.98 -14.16 26.03
N ASN A 270 18.72 -14.36 25.62
CA ASN A 270 18.14 -15.65 25.31
C ASN A 270 17.51 -15.62 23.91
N PRO A 271 18.18 -16.18 22.89
CA PRO A 271 17.74 -16.07 21.50
C PRO A 271 16.36 -16.65 21.23
N ASN A 272 15.83 -17.52 22.09
CA ASN A 272 14.46 -18.06 21.98
C ASN A 272 13.37 -16.97 22.07
N TYR A 273 13.71 -15.77 22.55
CA TYR A 273 12.80 -14.62 22.67
C TYR A 273 13.04 -13.54 21.59
N GLY A 274 13.92 -13.83 20.61
CA GLY A 274 14.28 -12.95 19.50
C GLY A 274 15.13 -11.74 19.90
N GLY A 275 15.79 -11.13 18.92
CA GLY A 275 16.66 -9.96 19.12
C GLY A 275 18.15 -10.30 19.10
N TYR A 276 18.98 -9.26 19.24
CA TYR A 276 20.44 -9.35 19.19
C TYR A 276 21.05 -9.52 20.58
N PRO A 277 22.24 -10.12 20.72
CA PRO A 277 22.94 -10.16 21.99
C PRO A 277 23.12 -8.75 22.58
N TRP A 278 22.92 -8.61 23.88
CA TRP A 278 23.20 -7.36 24.60
C TRP A 278 24.66 -6.92 24.38
N PRO A 279 24.93 -5.60 24.24
CA PRO A 279 26.29 -5.07 24.05
C PRO A 279 27.10 -4.99 25.36
N ILE A 280 26.64 -5.65 26.42
CA ILE A 280 27.27 -5.73 27.74
C ILE A 280 27.48 -7.20 28.11
N SER A 281 28.48 -7.46 28.97
CA SER A 281 28.88 -8.84 29.31
C SER A 281 28.06 -9.47 30.44
N ASP A 282 27.55 -8.63 31.35
CA ASP A 282 26.68 -9.05 32.43
C ASP A 282 25.27 -8.56 32.12
N THR A 283 24.34 -9.50 32.00
CA THR A 283 22.93 -9.23 31.68
C THR A 283 22.05 -9.42 32.90
N ASP A 284 22.63 -9.58 34.09
CA ASP A 284 21.90 -9.55 35.34
C ASP A 284 22.00 -8.15 35.98
N THR A 285 20.90 -7.66 36.53
CA THR A 285 20.87 -6.46 37.40
C THR A 285 21.40 -5.17 36.76
N PHE A 286 20.99 -4.88 35.52
CA PHE A 286 21.36 -3.64 34.82
C PHE A 286 20.12 -2.79 34.48
N ALA A 287 20.37 -1.54 34.11
CA ALA A 287 19.35 -0.65 33.58
C ALA A 287 19.87 0.08 32.35
N VAL A 288 18.97 0.47 31.46
CA VAL A 288 19.31 1.24 30.26
C VAL A 288 18.37 2.43 30.15
N TYR A 289 18.94 3.57 29.78
CA TYR A 289 18.20 4.78 29.43
C TYR A 289 18.54 5.15 28.00
N TRP A 290 17.55 5.05 27.12
CA TRP A 290 17.64 5.50 25.74
C TRP A 290 16.95 6.85 25.58
N VAL A 291 17.61 7.73 24.82
CA VAL A 291 17.01 8.95 24.27
C VAL A 291 16.99 8.80 22.76
N ILE A 292 15.81 8.94 22.17
CA ILE A 292 15.55 8.80 20.74
C ILE A 292 15.06 10.14 20.22
N ASP A 293 15.78 10.72 19.27
CA ASP A 293 15.29 11.85 18.50
C ASP A 293 14.68 11.31 17.20
N VAL A 294 13.42 11.63 16.95
CA VAL A 294 12.69 11.16 15.77
C VAL A 294 12.08 12.33 15.01
N TYR A 295 12.21 12.33 13.70
CA TYR A 295 11.46 13.24 12.83
C TYR A 295 10.22 12.53 12.28
N ILE A 296 9.06 13.10 12.56
CA ILE A 296 7.75 12.63 12.13
C ILE A 296 7.35 13.37 10.85
N ASP A 297 7.30 12.64 9.74
CA ASP A 297 6.93 13.18 8.43
C ASP A 297 5.42 13.34 8.24
N LEU A 298 4.63 12.43 8.82
CA LEU A 298 3.18 12.39 8.71
C LEU A 298 2.54 12.56 10.10
N PRO A 299 1.86 13.69 10.38
CA PRO A 299 1.19 13.85 11.66
C PRO A 299 0.06 12.83 11.81
N GLY A 300 -0.09 12.27 12.99
CA GLY A 300 -1.06 11.21 13.22
C GLY A 300 -0.96 10.50 14.56
N THR A 301 -1.82 9.52 14.74
CA THR A 301 -1.75 8.57 15.85
C THR A 301 -0.72 7.49 15.51
N TYR A 302 0.29 7.36 16.36
CA TYR A 302 1.31 6.32 16.32
C TYR A 302 1.10 5.34 17.48
N ALA A 303 1.34 4.05 17.24
CA ALA A 303 1.47 3.04 18.29
C ALA A 303 2.93 2.98 18.74
N VAL A 304 3.13 3.09 20.05
CA VAL A 304 4.39 2.87 20.76
C VAL A 304 4.31 1.47 21.35
N ARG A 305 5.21 0.56 20.98
CA ARG A 305 5.18 -0.84 21.45
C ARG A 305 6.53 -1.26 22.01
N THR A 306 6.50 -2.03 23.09
CA THR A 306 7.68 -2.67 23.66
C THR A 306 7.45 -4.16 23.88
N TYR A 307 8.51 -4.96 23.82
CA TYR A 307 8.53 -6.34 24.31
C TYR A 307 9.71 -6.50 25.26
N ASN A 308 9.42 -6.64 26.56
CA ASN A 308 10.42 -6.50 27.61
C ASN A 308 10.29 -7.52 28.76
N ASP A 309 11.43 -7.81 29.37
CA ASP A 309 11.66 -8.56 30.62
C ASP A 309 12.93 -7.99 31.24
N ASP A 310 12.95 -7.42 32.45
CA ASP A 310 11.82 -7.09 33.32
C ASP A 310 11.12 -5.79 32.86
N GLY A 311 11.25 -4.67 33.58
CA GLY A 311 10.34 -3.53 33.48
C GLY A 311 10.78 -2.40 32.56
N VAL A 312 9.82 -1.60 32.10
CA VAL A 312 10.02 -0.49 31.16
C VAL A 312 9.13 0.71 31.51
N VAL A 313 9.64 1.92 31.24
CA VAL A 313 8.84 3.14 31.15
C VAL A 313 9.22 3.88 29.87
N VAL A 314 8.21 4.38 29.16
CA VAL A 314 8.39 5.15 27.93
C VAL A 314 7.72 6.51 28.07
N TRP A 315 8.46 7.56 27.74
CA TRP A 315 7.93 8.91 27.60
C TRP A 315 8.03 9.36 26.15
N VAL A 316 7.04 10.13 25.70
CA VAL A 316 7.02 10.81 24.40
C VAL A 316 6.81 12.29 24.67
N ASP A 317 7.73 13.13 24.23
CA ASP A 317 7.78 14.57 24.51
C ASP A 317 7.61 14.91 26.01
N GLY A 318 8.15 14.04 26.87
CA GLY A 318 8.10 14.17 28.33
C GLY A 318 6.80 13.70 28.99
N GLU A 319 5.80 13.24 28.22
CA GLU A 319 4.59 12.60 28.76
C GLU A 319 4.79 11.08 28.86
N GLU A 320 4.45 10.49 30.01
CA GLU A 320 4.53 9.04 30.22
C GLU A 320 3.42 8.33 29.45
N VAL A 321 3.79 7.43 28.54
CA VAL A 321 2.83 6.72 27.68
C VAL A 321 2.78 5.22 27.96
N ILE A 322 3.86 4.63 28.46
CA ILE A 322 3.91 3.25 28.95
C ILE A 322 4.58 3.26 30.32
N TYR A 323 3.93 2.62 31.31
CA TYR A 323 4.51 2.36 32.62
C TYR A 323 4.29 0.90 32.99
N ASP A 324 5.35 0.11 32.97
CA ASP A 324 5.39 -1.29 33.40
C ASP A 324 6.67 -1.53 34.21
N TRP A 325 6.79 -0.86 35.36
CA TRP A 325 7.98 -0.91 36.21
C TRP A 325 7.90 -1.99 37.29
N TYR A 326 7.65 -3.24 36.87
CA TYR A 326 7.47 -4.40 37.75
C TYR A 326 8.34 -5.58 37.30
N LEU A 327 8.53 -6.56 38.18
CA LEU A 327 9.16 -7.83 37.83
C LEU A 327 8.19 -8.71 37.06
N HIS A 328 8.57 -9.17 35.88
CA HIS A 328 7.78 -10.08 35.07
C HIS A 328 8.61 -10.67 33.94
N GLY A 329 8.28 -11.90 33.52
CA GLY A 329 8.85 -12.47 32.30
C GLY A 329 8.44 -11.72 31.01
N PRO A 330 8.89 -12.16 29.82
CA PRO A 330 8.77 -11.39 28.59
C PRO A 330 7.32 -11.11 28.18
N LYS A 331 6.97 -9.82 28.03
CA LYS A 331 5.59 -9.37 27.74
C LYS A 331 5.57 -8.17 26.80
N TRP A 332 4.51 -8.07 26.00
CA TRP A 332 4.22 -6.91 25.15
C TRP A 332 3.50 -5.79 25.91
N ASN A 333 3.89 -4.55 25.64
CA ASN A 333 3.18 -3.33 26.03
C ASN A 333 2.89 -2.47 24.79
N GLU A 334 1.79 -1.71 24.82
CA GLU A 334 1.37 -0.85 23.71
C GLU A 334 0.63 0.39 24.22
N ALA A 335 0.92 1.54 23.63
CA ALA A 335 0.19 2.79 23.82
C ALA A 335 -0.02 3.50 22.47
N GLN A 336 -1.06 4.32 22.36
CA GLN A 336 -1.29 5.15 21.18
C GLN A 336 -1.07 6.61 21.54
N VAL A 337 -0.25 7.30 20.75
CA VAL A 337 0.16 8.70 20.96
C VAL A 337 -0.11 9.50 19.70
N TYR A 338 -0.52 10.75 19.83
CA TYR A 338 -0.58 11.65 18.69
C TYR A 338 0.76 12.34 18.52
N LEU A 339 1.36 12.24 17.33
CA LEU A 339 2.57 12.96 16.97
C LEU A 339 2.25 13.95 15.86
N SER A 340 2.66 15.20 16.06
CA SER A 340 2.60 16.21 15.02
C SER A 340 3.71 16.00 13.98
N ARG A 341 3.67 16.73 12.87
CA ARG A 341 4.82 16.76 11.97
C ARG A 341 5.95 17.52 12.63
N GLY A 342 7.15 16.95 12.66
CA GLY A 342 8.33 17.62 13.20
C GLY A 342 9.18 16.71 14.09
N TYR A 343 10.09 17.33 14.83
CA TYR A 343 10.94 16.63 15.79
C TYR A 343 10.17 16.30 17.06
N HIS A 344 10.32 15.07 17.50
CA HIS A 344 9.80 14.54 18.75
C HIS A 344 10.92 13.80 19.48
N THR A 345 10.82 13.72 20.81
CA THR A 345 11.77 12.97 21.63
C THR A 345 11.06 11.81 22.31
N ILE A 346 11.63 10.63 22.23
CA ILE A 346 11.17 9.43 22.95
C ILE A 346 12.24 9.03 23.93
N GLU A 347 11.87 8.90 25.20
CA GLU A 347 12.75 8.47 26.28
C GLU A 347 12.29 7.11 26.76
N ILE A 348 13.21 6.17 26.92
CA ILE A 348 12.90 4.82 27.37
C ILE A 348 13.84 4.49 28.51
N VAL A 349 13.27 4.06 29.63
CA VAL A 349 14.04 3.46 30.71
C VAL A 349 13.62 2.00 30.83
N TYR A 350 14.60 1.10 30.87
CA TYR A 350 14.43 -0.34 31.03
C TYR A 350 15.31 -0.83 32.18
N TYR A 351 14.87 -1.88 32.88
CA TYR A 351 15.73 -2.62 33.79
C TYR A 351 15.54 -4.12 33.67
N GLU A 352 16.61 -4.83 34.00
CA GLU A 352 16.63 -6.28 34.16
C GLU A 352 17.00 -6.63 35.60
N ASN A 353 16.26 -7.54 36.22
CA ASN A 353 16.56 -8.04 37.56
C ASN A 353 16.50 -9.59 37.59
N LEU A 354 17.55 -10.18 37.03
CA LEU A 354 17.84 -11.61 36.98
C LEU A 354 16.90 -12.40 36.05
N GLY A 355 17.50 -13.25 35.22
CA GLY A 355 16.73 -14.19 34.42
C GLY A 355 16.94 -13.95 32.93
N ILE A 356 15.90 -13.52 32.22
CA ILE A 356 15.97 -13.26 30.79
C ILE A 356 15.96 -11.76 30.57
N ALA A 357 17.08 -11.21 30.16
CA ALA A 357 17.12 -9.83 29.71
C ALA A 357 16.53 -9.71 28.30
N ARG A 358 15.36 -9.08 28.12
CA ARG A 358 14.75 -8.81 26.81
C ARG A 358 14.28 -7.38 26.69
N MET A 359 14.58 -6.72 25.57
CA MET A 359 14.01 -5.42 25.22
C MET A 359 13.88 -5.22 23.71
N TYR A 360 12.67 -4.94 23.24
CA TYR A 360 12.36 -4.50 21.88
C TYR A 360 11.52 -3.23 21.94
N PHE A 361 11.73 -2.30 21.01
CA PHE A 361 10.92 -1.10 20.85
C PHE A 361 10.59 -0.84 19.39
N GLU A 362 9.35 -0.45 19.12
CA GLU A 362 8.91 0.01 17.80
C GLU A 362 7.89 1.16 17.89
N LEU A 363 7.90 1.99 16.86
CA LEU A 363 6.94 3.07 16.62
C LEU A 363 6.22 2.80 15.29
N ILE A 364 4.89 2.83 15.24
CA ILE A 364 4.11 2.47 14.04
C ILE A 364 3.02 3.53 13.78
N LEU A 365 2.97 4.13 12.59
CA LEU A 365 1.87 5.03 12.22
C LEU A 365 0.56 4.23 12.08
N VAL A 366 -0.42 4.50 12.93
CA VAL A 366 -1.75 3.86 12.91
C VAL A 366 -2.73 4.63 12.02
N LYS A 367 -2.72 5.96 12.11
CA LYS A 367 -3.67 6.85 11.41
C LYS A 367 -3.07 8.25 11.24
N SER A 368 -3.05 8.80 10.03
CA SER A 368 -2.73 10.23 9.85
C SER A 368 -3.89 11.11 10.30
N GLU A 369 -3.63 12.28 10.85
CA GLU A 369 -4.65 13.34 10.97
C GLU A 369 -4.21 14.61 10.28
N LEU A 370 -5.03 15.10 9.36
CA LEU A 370 -4.79 16.33 8.64
C LEU A 370 -5.52 17.49 9.34
N SER A 371 -4.80 18.57 9.64
CA SER A 371 -5.42 19.85 9.96
C SER A 371 -5.66 20.62 8.67
N LEU A 372 -6.91 20.68 8.22
CA LEU A 372 -7.32 21.30 6.97
C LEU A 372 -8.03 22.63 7.23
N THR A 373 -7.77 23.63 6.39
CA THR A 373 -8.58 24.85 6.34
C THR A 373 -9.33 24.87 5.01
N TRP A 374 -10.65 25.05 5.06
CA TRP A 374 -11.54 25.00 3.91
C TRP A 374 -12.11 26.37 3.59
N VAL A 375 -12.00 26.76 2.33
CA VAL A 375 -12.77 27.87 1.75
C VAL A 375 -14.16 27.33 1.37
N ALA A 376 -15.22 27.84 1.98
CA ALA A 376 -16.59 27.42 1.70
C ALA A 376 -17.32 28.49 0.89
N ASN A 377 -17.73 28.17 -0.35
CA ASN A 377 -18.62 29.02 -1.14
C ASN A 377 -20.06 28.53 -0.99
N VAL A 378 -20.95 29.41 -0.54
CA VAL A 378 -22.36 29.09 -0.23
C VAL A 378 -23.26 29.65 -1.32
N TYR A 379 -24.25 28.87 -1.72
CA TYR A 379 -25.12 29.14 -2.86
C TYR A 379 -26.60 29.03 -2.49
N ASP A 380 -27.41 29.93 -3.03
CA ASP A 380 -28.87 29.93 -2.91
C ASP A 380 -29.52 29.07 -4.00
N LEU A 381 -30.16 27.97 -3.58
CA LEU A 381 -30.89 27.04 -4.46
C LEU A 381 -32.40 27.25 -4.43
N SER A 382 -32.92 28.31 -3.80
CA SER A 382 -34.36 28.61 -3.78
C SER A 382 -34.98 28.75 -5.18
N GLY A 383 -34.17 29.11 -6.19
CA GLY A 383 -34.55 29.16 -7.61
C GLY A 383 -34.37 27.84 -8.37
N TRP A 384 -33.75 26.81 -7.78
CA TRP A 384 -33.52 25.52 -8.44
C TRP A 384 -34.78 24.66 -8.40
N THR A 385 -35.18 24.11 -9.55
CA THR A 385 -36.47 23.39 -9.69
C THR A 385 -36.36 22.00 -10.31
N ASP A 386 -35.26 21.67 -10.98
CA ASP A 386 -35.06 20.37 -11.60
C ASP A 386 -34.28 19.44 -10.66
N TRP A 387 -35.01 18.65 -9.89
CA TRP A 387 -34.48 17.65 -8.96
C TRP A 387 -34.44 16.23 -9.56
N SER A 388 -34.58 16.11 -10.88
CA SER A 388 -34.33 14.85 -11.59
C SER A 388 -32.83 14.51 -11.59
N SER A 389 -32.45 13.27 -11.92
CA SER A 389 -31.03 12.89 -12.02
C SER A 389 -30.23 13.77 -13.00
N SER A 390 -30.85 14.20 -14.12
CA SER A 390 -30.23 15.15 -15.05
C SER A 390 -30.13 16.56 -14.48
N GLY A 391 -31.12 16.97 -13.69
CA GLY A 391 -31.12 18.24 -12.98
C GLY A 391 -30.01 18.30 -11.93
N LEU A 392 -29.88 17.26 -11.10
CA LEU A 392 -28.81 17.16 -10.12
C LEU A 392 -27.42 17.23 -10.76
N GLN A 393 -27.20 16.57 -11.90
CA GLN A 393 -25.92 16.68 -12.61
C GLN A 393 -25.65 18.09 -13.16
N GLN A 394 -26.69 18.83 -13.56
CA GLN A 394 -26.58 20.25 -13.92
C GLN A 394 -26.28 21.13 -12.70
N LEU A 395 -26.94 20.87 -11.56
CA LEU A 395 -26.72 21.57 -10.31
C LEU A 395 -25.26 21.46 -9.87
N LEU A 396 -24.67 20.26 -9.90
CA LEU A 396 -23.27 20.07 -9.57
C LEU A 396 -22.35 20.94 -10.42
N ASN A 397 -22.54 20.93 -11.74
CA ASN A 397 -21.74 21.74 -12.66
C ASN A 397 -21.90 23.23 -12.35
N ALA A 398 -23.14 23.67 -12.09
CA ALA A 398 -23.43 25.07 -11.76
C ALA A 398 -22.79 25.50 -10.44
N LEU A 399 -22.77 24.63 -9.43
CA LEU A 399 -22.07 24.87 -8.15
C LEU A 399 -20.54 24.96 -8.34
N LEU A 400 -19.95 24.02 -9.08
CA LEU A 400 -18.49 23.98 -9.32
C LEU A 400 -18.00 25.16 -10.17
N ASN A 401 -18.84 25.66 -11.08
CA ASN A 401 -18.53 26.79 -11.97
C ASN A 401 -19.02 28.15 -11.42
N ASN A 402 -19.62 28.19 -10.22
CA ASN A 402 -20.17 29.40 -9.61
C ASN A 402 -21.22 30.10 -10.51
N GLU A 403 -22.12 29.30 -11.11
CA GLU A 403 -23.23 29.73 -11.97
C GLU A 403 -24.57 29.82 -11.22
N VAL A 404 -24.59 29.39 -9.97
CA VAL A 404 -25.68 29.60 -9.01
C VAL A 404 -25.41 30.87 -8.21
N PRO A 405 -26.42 31.64 -7.74
CA PRO A 405 -26.20 32.80 -6.89
C PRO A 405 -25.36 32.47 -5.65
N ASN A 406 -24.10 32.92 -5.64
CA ASN A 406 -23.20 32.82 -4.50
C ASN A 406 -23.55 33.92 -3.50
N VAL A 407 -23.76 33.53 -2.25
CA VAL A 407 -24.25 34.40 -1.17
C VAL A 407 -23.20 34.68 -0.11
N GLY A 408 -22.05 34.03 -0.18
CA GLY A 408 -20.94 34.26 0.73
C GLY A 408 -19.80 33.25 0.57
N THR A 409 -18.62 33.69 0.99
CA THR A 409 -17.41 32.87 1.08
C THR A 409 -16.89 32.91 2.51
N TYR A 410 -16.67 31.74 3.09
CA TYR A 410 -16.30 31.57 4.49
C TYR A 410 -15.05 30.68 4.63
N GLN A 411 -14.46 30.67 5.83
CA GLN A 411 -13.35 29.79 6.18
C GLN A 411 -13.76 28.90 7.35
N VAL A 412 -13.60 27.58 7.21
CA VAL A 412 -13.91 26.61 8.27
C VAL A 412 -12.76 25.60 8.42
N SER A 413 -12.51 25.14 9.65
CA SER A 413 -11.43 24.19 9.96
C SER A 413 -11.85 22.72 9.85
N ASN A 414 -13.14 22.46 9.76
CA ASN A 414 -13.73 21.13 9.64
C ASN A 414 -15.05 21.24 8.87
N ILE A 415 -15.53 20.10 8.37
CA ILE A 415 -16.86 19.98 7.77
C ILE A 415 -17.63 19.00 8.67
N TYR A 416 -18.31 19.55 9.67
CA TYR A 416 -19.05 18.80 10.69
C TYR A 416 -20.29 19.58 11.09
N PHE A 417 -21.25 19.71 10.18
CA PHE A 417 -22.43 20.55 10.34
C PHE A 417 -23.70 19.72 10.38
N SER A 418 -24.64 20.10 11.25
CA SER A 418 -25.96 19.47 11.36
C SER A 418 -26.96 20.44 12.00
N ASP A 419 -28.15 20.56 11.42
CA ASP A 419 -29.34 21.08 12.12
C ASP A 419 -30.38 20.00 12.41
N THR A 420 -30.12 18.77 11.95
CA THR A 420 -31.03 17.65 12.08
C THR A 420 -31.14 17.21 13.55
N PRO A 421 -32.37 17.17 14.12
CA PRO A 421 -32.56 16.80 15.51
C PRO A 421 -31.97 15.43 15.85
N GLY A 422 -31.09 15.40 16.85
CA GLY A 422 -30.47 14.16 17.34
C GLY A 422 -29.22 13.70 16.56
N ILE A 423 -28.82 14.43 15.52
CA ILE A 423 -27.54 14.21 14.82
C ILE A 423 -26.56 15.30 15.29
N PRO A 424 -25.45 14.93 15.95
CA PRO A 424 -24.47 15.91 16.43
C PRO A 424 -23.82 16.66 15.26
N GLY A 425 -23.62 17.96 15.39
CA GLY A 425 -22.92 18.79 14.41
C GLY A 425 -22.88 20.25 14.88
N ASP A 426 -21.96 21.02 14.31
CA ASP A 426 -21.91 22.46 14.49
C ASP A 426 -23.06 23.13 13.73
N GLN A 427 -23.46 24.32 14.17
CA GLN A 427 -24.42 25.13 13.42
C GLN A 427 -23.79 25.57 12.08
N TRP A 428 -24.62 25.63 11.04
CA TRP A 428 -24.21 26.12 9.72
C TRP A 428 -23.71 27.57 9.83
N PHE A 429 -22.44 27.77 9.48
CA PHE A 429 -21.65 28.99 9.71
C PHE A 429 -22.17 30.26 9.01
N PHE A 430 -23.09 30.13 8.04
CA PHE A 430 -23.68 31.23 7.28
C PHE A 430 -25.07 31.65 7.79
N VAL A 431 -25.68 30.89 8.70
CA VAL A 431 -27.02 31.19 9.22
C VAL A 431 -26.99 32.51 10.01
N GLY A 432 -27.82 33.47 9.61
CA GLY A 432 -27.89 34.80 10.23
C GLY A 432 -26.99 35.87 9.58
N ASP A 433 -26.21 35.52 8.54
CA ASP A 433 -25.47 36.44 7.68
C ASP A 433 -26.06 36.44 6.26
N GLY A 434 -26.02 37.57 5.54
CA GLY A 434 -26.40 37.62 4.11
C GLY A 434 -27.84 37.30 3.69
N GLY A 435 -28.77 37.01 4.62
CA GLY A 435 -30.20 36.79 4.31
C GLY A 435 -30.68 35.33 4.27
N PHE A 436 -29.86 34.36 4.70
CA PHE A 436 -30.34 32.99 4.94
C PHE A 436 -31.00 32.88 6.32
N GLU A 437 -32.33 32.81 6.31
CA GLU A 437 -33.15 32.52 7.52
C GLU A 437 -33.51 31.03 7.65
N SER A 438 -33.26 30.22 6.62
CA SER A 438 -33.46 28.76 6.64
C SER A 438 -32.26 28.03 6.05
N THR A 439 -32.03 26.82 6.53
CA THR A 439 -31.04 25.83 6.05
C THR A 439 -31.63 24.91 4.99
N ASP A 440 -32.58 25.43 4.21
CA ASP A 440 -33.24 24.71 3.12
C ASP A 440 -32.78 25.27 1.78
N ASN A 441 -32.65 24.41 0.77
CA ASN A 441 -32.33 24.80 -0.59
C ASN A 441 -31.03 25.61 -0.66
N PHE A 442 -29.94 25.05 -0.16
CA PHE A 442 -28.62 25.65 -0.28
C PHE A 442 -27.62 24.64 -0.82
N GLY A 443 -26.56 25.16 -1.43
CA GLY A 443 -25.40 24.39 -1.86
C GLY A 443 -24.13 24.94 -1.25
N VAL A 444 -23.15 24.09 -1.01
CA VAL A 444 -21.82 24.51 -0.55
C VAL A 444 -20.75 23.80 -1.35
N VAL A 445 -19.74 24.56 -1.79
CA VAL A 445 -18.49 23.99 -2.32
C VAL A 445 -17.36 24.36 -1.37
N PHE A 446 -16.88 23.38 -0.61
CA PHE A 446 -15.69 23.51 0.22
C PHE A 446 -14.46 23.21 -0.62
N THR A 447 -13.40 24.01 -0.50
CA THR A 447 -12.13 23.80 -1.20
C THR A 447 -10.97 23.90 -0.21
N THR A 448 -10.06 22.95 -0.25
CA THR A 448 -8.78 23.01 0.48
C THR A 448 -7.64 22.52 -0.40
N SER A 449 -6.40 22.70 0.06
CA SER A 449 -5.22 22.16 -0.59
C SER A 449 -4.39 21.39 0.41
N ILE A 450 -3.92 20.22 0.00
CA ILE A 450 -3.01 19.38 0.78
C ILE A 450 -1.69 19.24 0.04
N THR A 451 -0.60 19.12 0.80
CA THR A 451 0.67 18.63 0.27
C THR A 451 0.84 17.20 0.75
N VAL A 452 1.03 16.31 -0.20
CA VAL A 452 1.31 14.90 0.01
C VAL A 452 2.79 14.73 -0.26
N ASN A 453 3.57 14.34 0.76
CA ASN A 453 5.02 14.17 0.60
C ASN A 453 5.37 12.78 0.04
N ASP A 454 4.50 11.80 0.26
CA ASP A 454 4.67 10.41 -0.15
C ASP A 454 3.41 9.94 -0.87
N TYR A 455 3.51 9.06 -1.88
CA TYR A 455 2.30 8.38 -2.37
C TYR A 455 1.47 7.84 -1.20
N SER A 456 0.16 7.98 -1.26
CA SER A 456 -0.72 7.66 -0.14
C SER A 456 -2.08 7.22 -0.66
N TYR A 457 -2.88 6.53 0.14
CA TYR A 457 -4.29 6.33 -0.13
C TYR A 457 -5.08 7.34 0.70
N LEU A 458 -5.77 8.25 0.02
CA LEU A 458 -6.74 9.15 0.65
C LEU A 458 -8.08 8.43 0.73
N GLU A 459 -8.56 8.24 1.95
CA GLU A 459 -9.87 7.68 2.29
C GLU A 459 -10.81 8.83 2.66
N VAL A 460 -12.02 8.83 2.09
CA VAL A 460 -13.08 9.79 2.39
C VAL A 460 -14.28 9.05 2.94
N SER A 461 -14.83 9.51 4.04
CA SER A 461 -16.18 9.15 4.48
C SER A 461 -17.03 10.40 4.62
N ALA A 462 -18.24 10.36 4.09
CA ALA A 462 -19.23 11.40 4.24
C ALA A 462 -20.45 10.88 5.00
N TYR A 463 -21.08 11.72 5.81
CA TYR A 463 -22.42 11.52 6.33
C TYR A 463 -23.24 12.74 5.93
N SER A 464 -24.17 12.57 4.99
CA SER A 464 -24.94 13.69 4.45
C SER A 464 -26.43 13.39 4.38
N ASP A 465 -27.23 14.43 4.62
CA ASP A 465 -28.62 14.51 4.17
C ASP A 465 -28.62 15.29 2.85
N ASP A 466 -29.18 14.65 1.84
CA ASP A 466 -28.95 14.86 0.41
C ASP A 466 -27.47 14.85 -0.04
N GLY A 467 -27.22 15.36 -1.24
CA GLY A 467 -26.14 14.89 -2.07
C GLY A 467 -24.77 15.49 -1.75
N VAL A 468 -23.77 14.63 -1.81
CA VAL A 468 -22.36 14.99 -1.60
C VAL A 468 -21.48 14.39 -2.70
N ARG A 469 -20.52 15.17 -3.19
CA ARG A 469 -19.49 14.69 -4.12
C ARG A 469 -18.13 15.29 -3.76
N VAL A 470 -17.11 14.44 -3.66
CA VAL A 470 -15.75 14.84 -3.30
C VAL A 470 -14.82 14.66 -4.48
N PHE A 471 -13.95 15.65 -4.71
CA PHE A 471 -13.00 15.67 -5.81
C PHE A 471 -11.58 15.86 -5.29
N VAL A 472 -10.62 15.27 -5.98
CA VAL A 472 -9.19 15.51 -5.83
C VAL A 472 -8.62 15.86 -7.20
N ASN A 473 -8.06 17.06 -7.36
CA ASN A 473 -7.60 17.60 -8.66
C ASN A 473 -8.64 17.40 -9.79
N ASP A 474 -9.89 17.75 -9.48
CA ASP A 474 -11.07 17.65 -10.37
C ASP A 474 -11.52 16.21 -10.71
N GLN A 475 -10.84 15.17 -10.22
CA GLN A 475 -11.33 13.79 -10.29
C GLN A 475 -12.28 13.50 -9.14
N ALA A 476 -13.50 13.02 -9.43
CA ALA A 476 -14.44 12.57 -8.39
C ALA A 476 -13.91 11.30 -7.70
N VAL A 477 -13.85 11.32 -6.36
CA VAL A 477 -13.34 10.22 -5.51
C VAL A 477 -14.41 9.63 -4.58
N LEU A 478 -15.47 10.39 -4.32
CA LEU A 478 -16.70 9.96 -3.64
C LEU A 478 -17.87 10.58 -4.41
N ASP A 479 -18.86 9.77 -4.77
CA ASP A 479 -20.05 10.20 -5.48
C ASP A 479 -21.32 9.65 -4.82
N ASP A 480 -21.98 10.50 -4.03
CA ASP A 480 -23.32 10.25 -3.50
C ASP A 480 -24.24 11.43 -3.85
N TRP A 481 -24.29 11.78 -5.13
CA TRP A 481 -25.00 12.98 -5.61
C TRP A 481 -26.48 12.71 -5.95
N SER A 482 -27.28 12.40 -4.92
CA SER A 482 -28.72 12.12 -5.05
C SER A 482 -29.54 12.71 -3.93
N LEU A 483 -30.87 12.76 -4.09
CA LEU A 483 -31.77 13.04 -2.97
C LEU A 483 -31.86 11.82 -2.06
N HIS A 484 -31.59 11.99 -0.76
CA HIS A 484 -31.67 10.92 0.22
C HIS A 484 -31.68 11.45 1.66
N PRO A 485 -32.31 10.72 2.60
CA PRO A 485 -32.17 10.99 4.03
C PRO A 485 -30.72 10.82 4.52
N PRO A 486 -30.38 11.19 5.78
CA PRO A 486 -29.03 11.09 6.30
C PRO A 486 -28.45 9.68 6.17
N ARG A 487 -27.34 9.53 5.44
CA ARG A 487 -26.63 8.25 5.27
C ARG A 487 -25.13 8.43 5.13
N LYS A 488 -24.40 7.33 5.35
CA LYS A 488 -22.95 7.29 5.14
C LYS A 488 -22.60 6.87 3.72
N SER A 489 -21.63 7.54 3.13
CA SER A 489 -20.98 7.18 1.88
C SER A 489 -19.46 7.20 2.04
N TYR A 490 -18.76 6.46 1.18
CA TYR A 490 -17.32 6.26 1.26
C TYR A 490 -16.69 6.38 -0.11
N GLY A 491 -15.44 6.80 -0.15
CA GLY A 491 -14.66 6.93 -1.38
C GLY A 491 -13.18 7.05 -1.08
N GLY A 492 -12.37 7.22 -2.12
CA GLY A 492 -10.94 7.37 -1.95
C GLY A 492 -10.16 7.33 -3.25
N ILE A 493 -8.87 7.63 -3.15
CA ILE A 493 -7.96 7.67 -4.29
C ILE A 493 -6.51 7.48 -3.85
N PHE A 494 -5.69 6.91 -4.72
CA PHE A 494 -4.24 6.96 -4.55
C PHE A 494 -3.68 8.31 -4.97
N LEU A 495 -2.94 8.95 -4.07
CA LEU A 495 -2.19 10.17 -4.29
C LEU A 495 -0.73 9.83 -4.58
N SER A 496 -0.09 10.59 -5.45
CA SER A 496 1.38 10.69 -5.61
C SER A 496 1.95 11.88 -4.82
N PRO A 497 3.26 12.00 -4.58
CA PRO A 497 3.82 13.21 -3.98
C PRO A 497 3.46 14.44 -4.80
N GLY A 498 2.97 15.48 -4.15
CA GLY A 498 2.54 16.68 -4.82
C GLY A 498 1.48 17.46 -4.04
N GLN A 499 1.04 18.54 -4.67
CA GLN A 499 -0.06 19.34 -4.16
C GLN A 499 -1.38 18.88 -4.79
N TYR A 500 -2.40 18.75 -3.96
CA TYR A 500 -3.74 18.39 -4.38
C TYR A 500 -4.74 19.41 -3.90
N VAL A 501 -5.66 19.79 -4.78
CA VAL A 501 -6.86 20.54 -4.43
C VAL A 501 -7.97 19.54 -4.16
N ILE A 502 -8.55 19.62 -2.97
CA ILE A 502 -9.73 18.82 -2.60
C ILE A 502 -10.95 19.74 -2.64
N LYS A 503 -12.00 19.32 -3.35
CA LYS A 503 -13.29 19.99 -3.34
C LYS A 503 -14.36 19.06 -2.78
N VAL A 504 -15.22 19.56 -1.91
CA VAL A 504 -16.45 18.88 -1.47
C VAL A 504 -17.62 19.72 -1.95
N ALA A 505 -18.39 19.21 -2.89
CA ALA A 505 -19.69 19.76 -3.26
C ALA A 505 -20.76 19.08 -2.39
N TYR A 506 -21.68 19.89 -1.88
CA TYR A 506 -22.82 19.47 -1.09
C TYR A 506 -24.06 20.27 -1.49
N PHE A 507 -25.24 19.65 -1.45
CA PHE A 507 -26.50 20.36 -1.52
C PHE A 507 -27.49 19.78 -0.51
N GLU A 508 -28.40 20.62 -0.06
CA GLU A 508 -29.53 20.22 0.78
C GLU A 508 -30.87 20.61 0.16
N HIS A 509 -31.81 19.67 0.14
CA HIS A 509 -33.15 19.84 -0.41
C HIS A 509 -34.25 19.53 0.63
N TYR A 510 -34.48 20.55 1.46
CA TYR A 510 -35.53 20.71 2.46
C TYR A 510 -35.43 19.85 3.74
N ILE A 511 -35.82 20.50 4.84
CA ILE A 511 -36.08 19.98 6.19
C ILE A 511 -34.83 19.83 7.05
N ASN A 512 -33.86 19.03 6.65
CA ASN A 512 -32.80 18.53 7.52
C ASN A 512 -31.46 18.58 6.80
N ALA A 513 -30.54 19.44 7.24
CA ALA A 513 -29.23 19.58 6.64
C ALA A 513 -28.16 18.90 7.51
N VAL A 514 -27.44 17.93 6.92
CA VAL A 514 -26.28 17.29 7.58
C VAL A 514 -25.14 17.17 6.58
N LEU A 515 -23.94 17.52 7.02
CA LEU A 515 -22.71 17.18 6.31
C LEU A 515 -21.55 17.00 7.29
N HIS A 516 -21.12 15.75 7.45
CA HIS A 516 -19.86 15.41 8.10
C HIS A 516 -18.91 14.83 7.05
N ILE A 517 -17.71 15.40 6.93
CA ILE A 517 -16.64 14.85 6.08
C ILE A 517 -15.45 14.49 6.96
N ASN A 518 -14.96 13.27 6.78
CA ASN A 518 -13.70 12.83 7.33
C ASN A 518 -12.78 12.38 6.18
N ILE A 519 -11.56 12.89 6.18
CA ILE A 519 -10.51 12.58 5.21
C ILE A 519 -9.31 12.02 5.97
N VAL A 520 -8.89 10.82 5.61
CA VAL A 520 -7.73 10.14 6.20
C VAL A 520 -6.73 9.83 5.09
N ILE A 521 -5.45 10.08 5.31
CA ILE A 521 -4.38 9.70 4.38
C ILE A 521 -3.60 8.56 4.98
N ARG A 522 -3.71 7.38 4.38
CA ARG A 522 -2.92 6.22 4.79
C ARG A 522 -1.72 6.12 3.87
N PRO A 523 -0.51 5.86 4.37
CA PRO A 523 0.57 5.38 3.51
C PRO A 523 0.05 4.17 2.73
N SER A 524 0.13 4.18 1.40
CA SER A 524 -0.26 2.99 0.63
C SER A 524 0.78 1.90 0.83
N ARG A 525 0.35 0.62 0.86
CA ARG A 525 1.24 -0.55 0.95
C ARG A 525 2.44 -0.34 0.00
N PRO A 526 3.66 -0.28 0.52
CA PRO A 526 4.78 0.25 -0.24
C PRO A 526 5.46 -0.78 -1.14
N VAL A 527 4.97 -2.02 -1.08
CA VAL A 527 5.40 -3.19 -1.83
C VAL A 527 4.16 -4.00 -2.24
N THR A 528 4.08 -4.36 -3.52
CA THR A 528 3.19 -5.43 -4.01
C THR A 528 4.05 -6.51 -4.68
N PRO A 529 4.10 -7.74 -4.14
CA PRO A 529 4.80 -8.85 -4.76
C PRO A 529 3.94 -9.46 -5.88
N TYR A 530 4.57 -9.74 -7.02
CA TYR A 530 3.99 -10.52 -8.11
C TYR A 530 4.84 -11.77 -8.35
N PRO A 531 4.25 -12.98 -8.44
CA PRO A 531 5.00 -14.22 -8.60
C PRO A 531 5.80 -14.17 -9.90
N VAL A 532 7.04 -14.65 -9.91
CA VAL A 532 7.79 -14.87 -11.16
C VAL A 532 7.45 -16.26 -11.66
N ALA A 533 6.80 -16.38 -12.82
CA ALA A 533 6.60 -17.70 -13.42
C ALA A 533 7.87 -18.11 -14.18
N GLU A 534 8.61 -19.10 -13.68
CA GLU A 534 9.55 -19.87 -14.49
C GLU A 534 8.78 -20.77 -15.47
N SER A 535 8.12 -20.17 -16.44
CA SER A 535 7.46 -20.92 -17.50
C SER A 535 8.11 -20.62 -18.84
N ASN A 536 8.62 -21.66 -19.48
CA ASN A 536 8.97 -21.65 -20.91
C ASN A 536 7.70 -21.55 -21.78
N ALA A 537 6.52 -21.46 -21.16
CA ALA A 537 5.23 -21.32 -21.82
C ALA A 537 4.14 -20.82 -20.87
N ILE A 538 3.34 -19.84 -21.31
CA ILE A 538 2.11 -19.45 -20.62
C ILE A 538 1.00 -20.44 -20.97
N ILE A 539 0.32 -20.97 -19.95
CA ILE A 539 -0.86 -21.82 -20.12
C ILE A 539 -2.12 -20.97 -19.94
N ILE A 540 -3.03 -21.07 -20.90
CA ILE A 540 -4.27 -20.30 -20.94
C ILE A 540 -5.42 -21.28 -20.98
N GLU A 541 -6.20 -21.32 -19.91
CA GLU A 541 -7.44 -22.07 -19.86
C GLU A 541 -8.59 -21.25 -20.46
N ILE A 542 -9.35 -21.86 -21.37
CA ILE A 542 -10.52 -21.26 -21.98
C ILE A 542 -11.78 -21.95 -21.44
N LYS A 543 -12.55 -21.21 -20.65
CA LYS A 543 -13.82 -21.68 -20.06
C LYS A 543 -14.90 -22.02 -21.09
N ASP A 544 -14.98 -21.28 -22.20
CA ASP A 544 -15.89 -21.58 -23.31
C ASP A 544 -15.21 -21.41 -24.67
N PRO A 545 -14.57 -22.47 -25.20
CA PRO A 545 -13.87 -22.42 -26.48
C PRO A 545 -14.78 -22.07 -27.65
N SER A 546 -16.09 -22.34 -27.53
CA SER A 546 -17.05 -22.23 -28.62
C SER A 546 -17.38 -20.79 -29.01
N GLU A 547 -17.10 -19.83 -28.11
CA GLU A 547 -17.23 -18.39 -28.37
C GLU A 547 -16.11 -17.84 -29.26
N TYR A 548 -15.04 -18.62 -29.48
CA TYR A 548 -13.90 -18.22 -30.30
C TYR A 548 -14.05 -18.68 -31.77
N PRO A 549 -13.42 -17.97 -32.72
CA PRO A 549 -13.39 -18.38 -34.12
C PRO A 549 -12.70 -19.75 -34.31
N PRO A 550 -13.00 -20.49 -35.40
CA PRO A 550 -12.42 -21.82 -35.66
C PRO A 550 -10.89 -21.88 -35.62
N GLN A 551 -10.24 -20.75 -35.92
CA GLN A 551 -8.80 -20.57 -35.78
C GLN A 551 -8.52 -19.15 -35.30
N PHE A 552 -7.69 -19.02 -34.27
CA PHE A 552 -7.19 -17.76 -33.71
C PHE A 552 -5.74 -17.93 -33.24
N TYR A 553 -5.12 -16.84 -32.84
CA TYR A 553 -3.76 -16.81 -32.32
C TYR A 553 -3.79 -16.25 -30.91
N VAL A 554 -2.94 -16.81 -30.06
CA VAL A 554 -2.67 -16.27 -28.74
C VAL A 554 -1.23 -15.83 -28.69
N THR A 555 -1.02 -14.56 -28.35
CA THR A 555 0.29 -13.89 -28.37
C THR A 555 0.58 -13.34 -27.00
N VAL A 556 1.74 -13.65 -26.48
CA VAL A 556 2.26 -13.09 -25.23
C VAL A 556 3.22 -11.95 -25.59
N ILE A 557 3.05 -10.81 -24.93
CA ILE A 557 3.80 -9.59 -25.14
C ILE A 557 4.40 -9.17 -23.79
N ASP A 558 5.68 -8.78 -23.75
CA ASP A 558 6.33 -8.30 -22.52
C ASP A 558 5.96 -6.83 -22.19
N ASP A 559 6.44 -6.36 -21.03
CA ASP A 559 6.33 -5.00 -20.51
C ASP A 559 6.89 -3.90 -21.44
N ARG A 560 7.70 -4.29 -22.42
CA ARG A 560 8.33 -3.41 -23.42
C ARG A 560 7.65 -3.49 -24.78
N GLY A 561 6.54 -4.22 -24.90
CA GLY A 561 5.74 -4.34 -26.12
C GLY A 561 6.28 -5.34 -27.15
N ASN A 562 7.22 -6.20 -26.79
CA ASN A 562 7.79 -7.22 -27.67
C ASN A 562 6.99 -8.52 -27.60
N VAL A 563 6.75 -9.15 -28.75
CA VAL A 563 6.17 -10.50 -28.78
C VAL A 563 7.18 -11.51 -28.25
N VAL A 564 6.79 -12.23 -27.20
CA VAL A 564 7.62 -13.22 -26.50
C VAL A 564 7.12 -14.65 -26.66
N GLY A 565 5.89 -14.83 -27.12
CA GLY A 565 5.33 -16.14 -27.47
C GLY A 565 4.13 -15.98 -28.38
N GLN A 566 3.93 -16.91 -29.32
CA GLN A 566 2.73 -16.93 -30.14
C GLN A 566 2.39 -18.36 -30.58
N VAL A 567 1.12 -18.74 -30.45
CA VAL A 567 0.62 -20.03 -30.93
C VAL A 567 -0.70 -19.85 -31.67
N ALA A 568 -0.95 -20.68 -32.68
CA ALA A 568 -2.27 -20.81 -33.27
C ALA A 568 -3.12 -21.77 -32.41
N ALA A 569 -4.35 -21.38 -32.14
CA ALA A 569 -5.31 -22.17 -31.38
C ALA A 569 -6.64 -22.28 -32.13
N THR A 570 -7.48 -23.21 -31.69
CA THR A 570 -8.79 -23.46 -32.28
C THR A 570 -9.87 -23.37 -31.20
N ASN A 571 -11.11 -23.15 -31.62
CA ASN A 571 -12.29 -23.11 -30.76
C ASN A 571 -12.71 -24.48 -30.18
N LEU A 572 -11.80 -25.46 -30.22
CA LEU A 572 -11.93 -26.77 -29.60
C LEU A 572 -10.93 -26.94 -28.44
N MET A 573 -9.97 -26.03 -28.28
CA MET A 573 -8.96 -26.08 -27.24
C MET A 573 -9.49 -25.41 -25.97
N THR A 574 -9.60 -26.18 -24.90
CA THR A 574 -9.91 -25.70 -23.54
C THR A 574 -8.66 -25.25 -22.79
N GLU A 575 -7.49 -25.60 -23.29
CA GLU A 575 -6.18 -25.22 -22.75
C GLU A 575 -5.23 -24.92 -23.91
N ILE A 576 -4.55 -23.78 -23.85
CA ILE A 576 -3.60 -23.33 -24.86
C ILE A 576 -2.28 -23.04 -24.19
N LYS A 577 -1.25 -23.80 -24.58
CA LYS A 577 0.12 -23.58 -24.16
C LYS A 577 0.84 -22.69 -25.17
N VAL A 578 1.27 -21.50 -24.76
CA VAL A 578 2.01 -20.54 -25.57
C VAL A 578 3.48 -20.52 -25.14
N PRO A 579 4.39 -21.17 -25.88
CA PRO A 579 5.82 -21.13 -25.55
C PRO A 579 6.34 -19.70 -25.54
N VAL A 580 7.05 -19.32 -24.48
CA VAL A 580 7.71 -18.02 -24.35
C VAL A 580 9.22 -18.22 -24.37
N HIS A 581 9.94 -17.37 -25.11
CA HIS A 581 11.38 -17.52 -25.33
C HIS A 581 12.25 -16.72 -24.34
N ARG A 582 11.66 -16.24 -23.25
CA ARG A 582 12.31 -15.62 -22.09
C ARG A 582 11.37 -15.57 -20.90
N GLU A 583 11.94 -15.43 -19.71
CA GLU A 583 11.21 -15.18 -18.46
C GLU A 583 10.36 -13.91 -18.54
N LEU A 584 9.19 -13.96 -17.91
CA LEU A 584 8.24 -12.87 -17.85
C LEU A 584 7.91 -12.56 -16.40
N PRO A 585 8.42 -11.45 -15.84
CA PRO A 585 7.74 -10.84 -14.69
C PRO A 585 6.37 -10.40 -15.21
N PHE A 586 5.27 -10.69 -14.51
CA PHE A 586 3.88 -10.64 -15.03
C PHE A 586 3.36 -9.30 -15.58
N ASN A 587 4.21 -8.30 -15.83
CA ASN A 587 3.87 -7.17 -16.67
C ASN A 587 4.02 -7.53 -18.15
N GLY A 588 2.89 -7.84 -18.78
CA GLY A 588 2.79 -8.16 -20.19
C GLY A 588 1.34 -8.11 -20.64
N ALA A 589 1.09 -8.39 -21.92
CA ALA A 589 -0.26 -8.52 -22.45
C ALA A 589 -0.42 -9.87 -23.16
N ILE A 590 -1.56 -10.51 -22.95
CA ILE A 590 -1.99 -11.65 -23.76
C ILE A 590 -2.99 -11.13 -24.79
N ALA A 591 -2.61 -11.19 -26.06
CA ALA A 591 -3.47 -10.82 -27.18
C ALA A 591 -4.04 -12.08 -27.83
N ILE A 592 -5.37 -12.21 -27.81
CA ILE A 592 -6.11 -13.21 -28.60
C ILE A 592 -6.63 -12.52 -29.85
N TRP A 593 -6.20 -12.98 -31.02
CA TRP A 593 -6.54 -12.31 -32.29
C TRP A 593 -6.74 -13.30 -33.43
N VAL A 594 -7.48 -12.87 -34.45
CA VAL A 594 -7.63 -13.61 -35.70
C VAL A 594 -7.00 -12.81 -36.83
N PRO A 595 -6.27 -13.44 -37.76
CA PRO A 595 -5.76 -12.73 -38.92
C PRO A 595 -6.96 -12.22 -39.71
N LYS A 596 -6.92 -10.93 -40.07
CA LYS A 596 -7.92 -10.39 -40.98
C LYS A 596 -7.80 -11.17 -42.29
N LYS A 597 -8.87 -11.87 -42.72
CA LYS A 597 -8.91 -12.48 -44.06
C LYS A 597 -8.61 -11.37 -45.07
N SER A 598 -7.56 -11.59 -45.88
CA SER A 598 -7.08 -10.69 -46.93
C SER A 598 -8.19 -10.28 -47.87
#